data_AF-A0A0D6L855-F1
#
_entry.id   AF-A0A0D6L855-F1
#
_cell.length_a   1.000
_cell.length_b   1.000
_cell.length_c   1.000
_cell.angle_alpha   90.00
_cell.angle_beta   90.00
_cell.angle_gamma   90.00
#
_symmetry.space_group_name_H-M   'P 1'
#
loop_
_entity.id
_entity.type
_entity.pdbx_description
1 polymer ?
#
loop_
_entity_poly.entity_id
_entity_poly.type
_entity_poly.pdbx_seq_one_letter_code
_entity_poly.pdbx_strand_id
1 'polypeptide(L)'
;MQLLVAFSVTLALALAFPAEEFHEVEASGHLIPQALRRRRREDVEGSGEGSGEGSGAEECIPMHMCYSNDDCHGGQCVGAFVGKCSCTGCIEFWRCDEDSMCGGLKGACNLETDNCNCTAGYVNAGYSSLTDALLNFCNVKDCTKETADEDCFGLQCSAGSCIC
;
A
#
# COMPACT_ATOMS: atom_id res chain seq x y z
N MET A 1 13.48 37.55 50.37
CA MET A 1 13.71 36.52 51.40
C MET A 1 12.42 35.71 51.55
N GLN A 2 12.27 34.66 50.73
CA GLN A 2 11.30 33.58 50.89
C GLN A 2 11.69 32.47 49.91
N LEU A 3 12.82 31.83 50.25
CA LEU A 3 13.16 30.47 49.88
C LEU A 3 12.40 29.53 50.83
N LEU A 4 12.11 28.30 50.38
CA LEU A 4 11.62 27.12 51.13
C LEU A 4 10.11 26.82 51.02
N VAL A 5 9.67 26.37 49.84
CA VAL A 5 8.70 25.24 49.75
C VAL A 5 9.01 24.42 48.48
N ALA A 6 10.22 23.88 48.41
CA ALA A 6 10.57 22.76 47.52
C ALA A 6 11.09 21.64 48.43
N PHE A 7 10.90 20.38 48.03
CA PHE A 7 11.13 19.12 48.78
C PHE A 7 9.95 18.68 49.65
N SER A 8 9.09 17.79 49.13
CA SER A 8 8.36 16.77 49.92
C SER A 8 7.54 15.73 49.12
N VAL A 9 7.57 15.65 47.78
CA VAL A 9 6.84 14.57 47.07
C VAL A 9 7.73 13.91 46.02
N THR A 10 8.77 13.20 46.50
CA THR A 10 9.63 12.31 45.69
C THR A 10 9.85 10.95 46.35
N LEU A 11 8.90 10.42 47.12
CA LEU A 11 9.10 9.09 47.72
C LEU A 11 7.81 8.36 48.05
N ALA A 12 7.19 7.71 47.06
CA ALA A 12 6.44 6.46 47.21
C ALA A 12 5.75 6.08 45.90
N LEU A 13 6.37 5.21 45.10
CA LEU A 13 5.74 4.03 44.45
C LEU A 13 6.77 3.39 43.50
N ALA A 14 7.81 2.81 44.09
CA ALA A 14 8.67 1.86 43.40
C ALA A 14 8.63 0.59 44.22
N LEU A 15 7.68 -0.32 43.96
CA LEU A 15 7.74 -1.75 44.27
C LEU A 15 6.65 -2.49 43.48
N ALA A 16 7.02 -3.61 42.86
CA ALA A 16 6.20 -4.67 42.26
C ALA A 16 5.88 -4.55 40.75
N PHE A 17 6.90 -4.76 39.92
CA PHE A 17 6.73 -5.56 38.71
C PHE A 17 7.70 -6.76 38.78
N PRO A 18 7.21 -8.01 38.84
CA PRO A 18 8.06 -9.18 38.79
C PRO A 18 8.72 -9.28 37.41
N ALA A 19 10.03 -9.56 37.42
CA ALA A 19 10.78 -10.00 36.27
C ALA A 19 10.36 -11.44 35.95
N GLU A 20 9.57 -11.64 34.90
CA GLU A 20 9.33 -12.96 34.32
C GLU A 20 10.17 -13.13 33.06
N GLU A 21 11.09 -14.09 33.18
CA GLU A 21 11.73 -14.94 32.19
C GLU A 21 11.51 -14.62 30.70
N PHE A 22 12.61 -14.17 30.07
CA PHE A 22 12.86 -14.39 28.65
C PHE A 22 13.00 -15.90 28.41
N HIS A 23 12.01 -16.51 27.76
CA HIS A 23 12.19 -17.81 27.11
C HIS A 23 12.65 -17.60 25.68
N GLU A 24 13.81 -18.16 25.39
CA GLU A 24 14.44 -18.24 24.07
C GLU A 24 13.52 -19.01 23.11
N VAL A 25 13.07 -18.37 22.03
CA VAL A 25 12.42 -19.07 20.91
C VAL A 25 13.51 -19.52 19.96
N GLU A 26 13.97 -20.77 20.13
CA GLU A 26 14.76 -21.49 19.14
C GLU A 26 13.95 -21.67 17.86
N ALA A 27 14.24 -20.87 16.84
CA ALA A 27 13.80 -21.11 15.47
C ALA A 27 14.77 -22.08 14.77
N SER A 28 14.74 -23.34 15.17
CA SER A 28 15.47 -24.41 14.46
C SER A 28 14.57 -25.10 13.43
N GLY A 29 14.75 -24.69 12.19
CA GLY A 29 14.72 -25.53 10.99
C GLY A 29 13.49 -26.41 10.76
N HIS A 30 12.55 -25.94 9.94
CA HIS A 30 11.70 -26.82 9.15
C HIS A 30 12.08 -26.67 7.67
N LEU A 31 12.67 -27.74 7.13
CA LEU A 31 12.92 -27.91 5.70
C LEU A 31 11.59 -27.72 4.95
N ILE A 32 11.56 -26.75 4.03
CA ILE A 32 10.55 -26.71 2.97
C ILE A 32 11.01 -27.69 1.88
N PRO A 33 10.28 -28.78 1.58
CA PRO A 33 10.58 -29.57 0.40
C PRO A 33 10.33 -28.73 -0.84
N GLN A 34 11.42 -28.37 -1.54
CA GLN A 34 11.38 -27.88 -2.92
C GLN A 34 10.95 -29.03 -3.84
N ALA A 35 9.66 -29.33 -3.87
CA ALA A 35 9.10 -30.32 -4.76
C ALA A 35 7.66 -29.97 -5.14
N LEU A 36 7.47 -28.88 -5.89
CA LEU A 36 6.32 -28.69 -6.78
C LEU A 36 6.63 -27.66 -7.92
N ARG A 37 7.90 -27.55 -8.33
CA ARG A 37 8.24 -27.08 -9.68
C ARG A 37 8.07 -28.24 -10.65
N ARG A 38 6.86 -28.39 -11.23
CA ARG A 38 6.52 -28.99 -12.54
C ARG A 38 5.09 -29.56 -12.52
N ARG A 39 4.11 -28.75 -12.95
CA ARG A 39 3.07 -29.21 -13.88
C ARG A 39 3.25 -28.35 -15.12
N ARG A 40 4.02 -28.82 -16.11
CA ARG A 40 3.52 -29.61 -17.24
C ARG A 40 2.25 -28.96 -17.82
N ARG A 41 2.52 -28.08 -18.78
CA ARG A 41 1.73 -27.82 -19.98
C ARG A 41 1.04 -29.12 -20.41
N GLU A 42 -0.27 -29.17 -20.21
CA GLU A 42 -1.15 -30.08 -20.94
C GLU A 42 -2.03 -29.18 -21.80
N ASP A 43 -1.82 -29.36 -23.10
CA ASP A 43 -2.52 -28.69 -24.17
C ASP A 43 -4.02 -29.03 -24.08
N VAL A 44 -4.87 -28.00 -23.95
CA VAL A 44 -6.28 -28.13 -24.25
C VAL A 44 -6.54 -27.27 -25.47
N GLU A 45 -6.58 -27.95 -26.62
CA GLU A 45 -7.24 -27.48 -27.82
C GLU A 45 -8.70 -27.17 -27.48
N GLY A 46 -9.03 -25.88 -27.49
CA GLY A 46 -10.38 -25.36 -27.36
C GLY A 46 -10.69 -24.49 -28.57
N SER A 47 -11.06 -25.15 -29.67
CA SER A 47 -11.62 -24.53 -30.86
C SER A 47 -12.88 -23.75 -30.50
N GLY A 48 -12.88 -22.45 -30.79
CA GLY A 48 -14.03 -21.57 -30.61
C GLY A 48 -13.91 -20.40 -31.57
N GLU A 49 -14.36 -20.62 -32.81
CA GLU A 49 -14.47 -19.61 -33.85
C GLU A 49 -15.54 -18.57 -33.48
N GLY A 50 -15.15 -17.29 -33.58
CA GLY A 50 -16.03 -16.14 -33.41
C GLY A 50 -15.44 -14.96 -34.17
N SER A 51 -15.53 -15.01 -35.50
CA SER A 51 -15.09 -13.95 -36.41
C SER A 51 -15.84 -12.64 -36.17
N GLY A 52 -15.09 -11.62 -35.76
CA GLY A 52 -15.42 -10.21 -35.95
C GLY A 52 -14.21 -9.53 -36.59
N GLU A 53 -14.29 -9.29 -37.89
CA GLU A 53 -13.29 -8.51 -38.63
C GLU A 53 -13.39 -7.03 -38.26
N GLY A 54 -12.28 -6.46 -37.79
CA GLY A 54 -12.15 -5.04 -37.45
C GLY A 54 -10.72 -4.65 -37.08
N SER A 55 -9.88 -4.46 -38.10
CA SER A 55 -8.66 -3.62 -38.11
C SER A 55 -7.80 -3.56 -36.84
N GLY A 56 -6.75 -4.38 -36.77
CA GLY A 56 -5.57 -4.14 -35.94
C GLY A 56 -5.84 -3.84 -34.45
N ALA A 57 -6.87 -4.45 -33.87
CA ALA A 57 -7.16 -4.36 -32.45
C ALA A 57 -6.24 -5.32 -31.69
N GLU A 58 -5.50 -4.80 -30.71
CA GLU A 58 -4.79 -5.64 -29.74
C GLU A 58 -5.79 -6.62 -29.10
N GLU A 59 -5.38 -7.87 -28.92
CA GLU A 59 -6.26 -8.91 -28.37
C GLU A 59 -6.43 -8.71 -26.85
N CYS A 60 -7.64 -8.91 -26.33
CA CYS A 60 -7.88 -8.87 -24.90
C CYS A 60 -7.12 -10.01 -24.21
N ILE A 61 -6.19 -9.66 -23.31
CA ILE A 61 -5.42 -10.64 -22.55
C ILE A 61 -6.08 -10.83 -21.17
N PRO A 62 -6.58 -12.03 -20.84
CA PRO A 62 -7.23 -12.28 -19.57
C PRO A 62 -6.26 -12.09 -18.41
N MET A 63 -6.75 -11.49 -17.32
CA MET A 63 -5.98 -11.15 -16.13
C MET A 63 -4.80 -10.18 -16.35
N HIS A 64 -4.74 -9.51 -17.50
CA HIS A 64 -3.76 -8.45 -17.72
C HIS A 64 -4.02 -7.26 -16.78
N MET A 65 -2.96 -6.64 -16.26
CA MET A 65 -3.08 -5.48 -15.37
C MET A 65 -3.62 -4.28 -16.16
N CYS A 66 -4.61 -3.59 -15.60
CA CYS A 66 -5.28 -2.48 -16.25
C CYS A 66 -5.60 -1.36 -15.26
N TYR A 67 -5.77 -0.15 -15.77
CA TYR A 67 -6.19 1.05 -15.04
C TYR A 67 -7.46 1.67 -15.63
N SER A 68 -7.87 1.20 -16.81
CA SER A 68 -9.07 1.58 -17.52
C SER A 68 -9.56 0.42 -18.39
N ASN A 69 -10.80 0.48 -18.89
CA ASN A 69 -11.32 -0.53 -19.82
C ASN A 69 -10.58 -0.53 -21.15
N ASP A 70 -9.97 0.59 -21.53
CA ASP A 70 -9.25 0.73 -22.78
C ASP A 70 -8.00 -0.16 -22.81
N ASP A 71 -7.39 -0.43 -21.65
CA ASP A 71 -6.24 -1.33 -21.50
C ASP A 71 -6.58 -2.81 -21.77
N CYS A 72 -7.87 -3.14 -21.89
CA CYS A 72 -8.35 -4.51 -22.08
C CYS A 72 -8.85 -4.78 -23.51
N HIS A 73 -8.75 -3.82 -24.44
CA HIS A 73 -9.01 -3.99 -25.87
C HIS A 73 -10.22 -4.89 -26.23
N GLY A 74 -11.38 -4.58 -25.67
CA GLY A 74 -12.63 -5.35 -25.86
C GLY A 74 -13.12 -6.10 -24.61
N GLY A 75 -12.29 -6.17 -23.57
CA GLY A 75 -12.67 -6.61 -22.23
C GLY A 75 -13.07 -5.48 -21.28
N GLN A 76 -13.24 -5.82 -20.01
CA GLN A 76 -13.49 -4.88 -18.91
C GLN A 76 -12.36 -4.95 -17.89
N CYS A 77 -11.94 -3.79 -17.37
CA CYS A 77 -11.00 -3.72 -16.27
C CYS A 77 -11.76 -3.79 -14.95
N VAL A 78 -11.57 -4.88 -14.20
CA VAL A 78 -12.27 -5.10 -12.93
C VAL A 78 -11.32 -5.03 -11.75
N GLY A 79 -11.75 -4.41 -10.66
CA GLY A 79 -10.98 -4.26 -9.44
C GLY A 79 -11.64 -3.26 -8.49
N ALA A 80 -11.15 -3.20 -7.25
CA ALA A 80 -11.58 -2.17 -6.31
C ALA A 80 -10.89 -0.85 -6.68
N PHE A 81 -11.69 0.21 -6.92
CA PHE A 81 -11.19 1.56 -7.18
C PHE A 81 -10.17 1.64 -8.32
N VAL A 82 -10.39 0.89 -9.40
CA VAL A 82 -9.52 0.89 -10.60
C VAL A 82 -9.28 2.30 -11.11
N GLY A 83 -8.01 2.61 -11.42
CA GLY A 83 -7.62 3.91 -11.96
C GLY A 83 -7.73 5.03 -10.94
N LYS A 84 -7.77 4.72 -9.64
CA LYS A 84 -7.84 5.72 -8.56
C LYS A 84 -6.65 5.63 -7.62
N CYS A 85 -6.25 6.76 -7.04
CA CYS A 85 -5.16 6.82 -6.08
C CYS A 85 -5.52 6.07 -4.79
N SER A 86 -4.65 5.14 -4.37
CA SER A 86 -4.85 4.38 -3.12
C SER A 86 -4.09 5.01 -1.96
N CYS A 87 -4.84 5.32 -0.91
CA CYS A 87 -4.31 5.84 0.34
C CYS A 87 -3.89 4.77 1.34
N THR A 88 -4.12 3.49 1.04
CA THR A 88 -3.72 2.39 1.94
C THR A 88 -2.21 2.19 1.97
N GLY A 89 -1.48 2.83 1.06
CA GLY A 89 -0.01 2.77 1.02
C GLY A 89 0.65 3.47 2.21
N CYS A 90 0.08 4.58 2.69
CA CYS A 90 0.62 5.29 3.85
C CYS A 90 -0.04 4.79 5.14
N ILE A 91 0.76 4.17 6.00
CA ILE A 91 0.33 3.67 7.31
C ILE A 91 0.92 4.59 8.38
N GLU A 92 0.05 5.27 9.12
CA GLU A 92 0.46 6.18 10.20
C GLU A 92 1.32 5.44 11.25
N PHE A 93 2.36 6.10 11.74
CA PHE A 93 3.33 5.59 12.72
C PHE A 93 4.17 4.38 12.28
N TRP A 94 4.12 4.00 11.00
CA TRP A 94 5.02 2.97 10.48
C TRP A 94 6.46 3.46 10.47
N ARG A 95 7.43 2.61 10.77
CA ARG A 95 8.85 3.02 10.76
C ARG A 95 9.32 3.33 9.34
N CYS A 96 10.04 4.43 9.16
CA CYS A 96 10.53 4.85 7.85
C CYS A 96 11.88 5.55 7.94
N ASP A 97 12.70 5.35 6.90
CA ASP A 97 13.91 6.13 6.64
C ASP A 97 13.72 7.10 5.45
N GLU A 98 12.71 6.83 4.62
CA GLU A 98 12.36 7.61 3.43
C GLU A 98 10.87 7.45 3.10
N ASP A 99 10.33 8.36 2.28
CA ASP A 99 8.92 8.39 1.91
C ASP A 99 8.43 7.12 1.17
N SER A 100 9.34 6.41 0.49
CA SER A 100 9.04 5.13 -0.17
C SER A 100 8.48 4.09 0.82
N MET A 101 8.94 4.13 2.08
CA MET A 101 8.47 3.25 3.16
C MET A 101 7.10 3.64 3.70
N CYS A 102 6.64 4.87 3.43
CA CYS A 102 5.29 5.35 3.74
C CYS A 102 4.34 5.17 2.54
N GLY A 103 4.59 4.13 1.73
CA GLY A 103 3.83 3.85 0.50
C GLY A 103 4.16 4.78 -0.66
N GLY A 104 5.22 5.58 -0.54
CA GLY A 104 5.65 6.55 -1.55
C GLY A 104 5.06 7.95 -1.37
N LEU A 105 4.22 8.20 -0.37
CA LEU A 105 3.63 9.52 -0.14
C LEU A 105 4.73 10.55 0.20
N LYS A 106 4.97 11.49 -0.71
CA LYS A 106 6.04 12.49 -0.60
C LYS A 106 5.83 13.40 0.62
N GLY A 107 6.85 13.53 1.45
CA GLY A 107 6.83 14.29 2.70
C GLY A 107 6.03 13.64 3.83
N ALA A 108 5.81 12.32 3.78
CA ALA A 108 5.15 11.59 4.85
C ALA A 108 6.14 11.04 5.89
N CYS A 109 7.38 10.71 5.51
CA CYS A 109 8.34 10.18 6.47
C CYS A 109 8.89 11.29 7.38
N ASN A 110 8.62 11.19 8.68
CA ASN A 110 9.15 12.12 9.66
C ASN A 110 10.46 11.58 10.25
N LEU A 111 11.58 12.11 9.76
CA LEU A 111 12.95 11.75 10.17
C LEU A 111 13.33 12.18 11.60
N GLU A 112 12.49 12.94 12.30
CA GLU A 112 12.71 13.26 13.72
C GLU A 112 12.17 12.17 14.64
N THR A 113 11.13 11.46 14.19
CA THR A 113 10.46 10.40 14.95
C THR A 113 10.67 9.01 14.36
N ASP A 114 11.34 8.94 13.20
CA ASP A 114 11.57 7.77 12.34
C ASP A 114 10.29 7.05 11.93
N ASN A 115 9.19 7.80 11.80
CA ASN A 115 7.86 7.24 11.58
C ASN A 115 7.11 7.99 10.47
N CYS A 116 6.22 7.29 9.76
CA CYS A 116 5.31 7.86 8.78
C CYS A 116 4.25 8.72 9.45
N ASN A 117 4.17 9.97 9.04
CA ASN A 117 3.09 10.91 9.33
C ASN A 117 2.33 11.18 8.03
N CYS A 118 1.29 10.38 7.79
CA CYS A 118 0.50 10.46 6.57
C CYS A 118 -0.27 11.79 6.50
N THR A 119 -0.68 12.33 7.64
CA THR A 119 -1.33 13.65 7.70
C THR A 119 -0.41 14.74 7.14
N ALA A 120 0.87 14.74 7.54
CA ALA A 120 1.86 15.68 7.03
C ALA A 120 2.08 15.50 5.51
N GLY A 121 2.15 14.26 5.02
CA GLY A 121 2.24 13.97 3.59
C GLY A 121 1.08 14.55 2.79
N TYR A 122 -0.17 14.35 3.23
CA TYR A 122 -1.34 14.91 2.55
C TYR A 122 -1.41 16.45 2.62
N VAL A 123 -0.98 17.04 3.74
CA VAL A 123 -0.90 18.51 3.85
C VAL A 123 0.16 19.06 2.89
N ASN A 124 1.30 18.39 2.76
CA ASN A 124 2.34 18.75 1.79
C ASN A 124 1.86 18.61 0.33
N ALA A 125 0.96 17.66 0.07
CA ALA A 125 0.30 17.48 -1.22
C ALA A 125 -0.80 18.52 -1.53
N GLY A 126 -1.13 19.40 -0.57
CA GLY A 126 -2.09 20.49 -0.74
C GLY A 126 -3.50 20.23 -0.17
N TYR A 127 -3.71 19.14 0.57
CA TYR A 127 -4.96 18.89 1.27
C TYR A 127 -4.99 19.57 2.64
N SER A 128 -6.17 19.96 3.11
CA SER A 128 -6.30 20.68 4.39
C SER A 128 -6.09 19.77 5.62
N SER A 129 -6.37 18.48 5.48
CA SER A 129 -6.27 17.47 6.54
C SER A 129 -6.30 16.06 5.96
N LEU A 130 -5.99 15.05 6.78
CA LEU A 130 -6.19 13.65 6.40
C LEU A 130 -7.65 13.36 6.01
N THR A 131 -8.63 13.94 6.71
CA THR A 131 -10.06 13.76 6.40
C THR A 131 -10.41 14.31 5.02
N ASP A 132 -9.84 15.47 4.65
CA ASP A 132 -10.03 16.07 3.33
C ASP A 132 -9.45 15.19 2.22
N ALA A 133 -8.24 14.66 2.43
CA ALA A 133 -7.66 13.67 1.52
C ALA A 133 -8.52 12.40 1.41
N LEU A 134 -9.03 11.87 2.53
CA LEU A 134 -9.91 10.69 2.52
C LEU A 134 -11.20 10.89 1.71
N LEU A 135 -11.74 12.12 1.68
CA LEU A 135 -12.98 12.42 0.97
C LEU A 135 -12.78 12.81 -0.50
N ASN A 136 -11.66 13.49 -0.81
CA ASN A 136 -11.48 14.14 -2.11
C ASN A 136 -10.33 13.54 -2.94
N PHE A 137 -9.53 12.64 -2.36
CA PHE A 137 -8.36 12.05 -3.02
C PHE A 137 -8.41 10.52 -2.98
N CYS A 138 -8.53 9.94 -1.79
CA CYS A 138 -8.45 8.51 -1.59
C CYS A 138 -9.56 7.76 -2.31
N ASN A 139 -9.19 6.92 -3.27
CA ASN A 139 -10.12 6.18 -4.11
C ASN A 139 -11.07 7.06 -4.94
N VAL A 140 -10.75 8.36 -5.09
CA VAL A 140 -11.56 9.36 -5.80
C VAL A 140 -10.80 9.97 -6.97
N LYS A 141 -9.54 10.40 -6.73
CA LYS A 141 -8.72 11.02 -7.77
C LYS A 141 -8.28 9.99 -8.81
N ASP A 142 -8.51 10.30 -10.08
CA ASP A 142 -8.09 9.49 -11.22
C ASP A 142 -6.57 9.47 -11.39
N CYS A 143 -6.04 8.34 -11.82
CA CYS A 143 -4.64 8.13 -12.14
C CYS A 143 -4.49 7.00 -13.17
N THR A 144 -3.37 7.03 -13.90
CA THR A 144 -2.91 5.90 -14.72
C THR A 144 -1.57 5.39 -14.18
N LYS A 145 -1.03 4.34 -14.81
CA LYS A 145 0.30 3.83 -14.49
C LYS A 145 1.39 4.90 -14.63
N GLU A 146 1.27 5.75 -15.65
CA GLU A 146 2.24 6.77 -16.00
C GLU A 146 2.12 8.00 -15.10
N THR A 147 0.89 8.37 -14.73
CA THR A 147 0.63 9.58 -13.94
C THR A 147 0.64 9.35 -12.44
N ALA A 148 0.68 8.09 -11.97
CA ALA A 148 0.59 7.74 -10.55
C ALA A 148 1.55 8.53 -9.65
N ASP A 149 2.81 8.73 -10.04
CA ASP A 149 3.80 9.43 -9.20
C ASP A 149 3.45 10.92 -8.99
N GLU A 150 2.87 11.55 -10.01
CA GLU A 150 2.49 12.96 -9.98
C GLU A 150 1.08 13.15 -9.39
N ASP A 151 0.11 12.38 -9.88
CA ASP A 151 -1.29 12.50 -9.48
C ASP A 151 -1.55 11.98 -8.08
N CYS A 152 -0.87 10.90 -7.68
CA CYS A 152 -1.02 10.29 -6.37
C CYS A 152 0.09 10.68 -5.40
N PHE A 153 0.92 11.69 -5.74
CA PHE A 153 1.99 12.19 -4.88
C PHE A 153 2.96 11.10 -4.40
N GLY A 154 3.26 10.16 -5.31
CA GLY A 154 4.09 8.98 -5.10
C GLY A 154 3.36 7.75 -4.53
N LEU A 155 2.08 7.87 -4.14
CA LEU A 155 1.27 6.70 -3.78
C LEU A 155 0.93 5.84 -5.01
N GLN A 156 0.57 4.59 -4.75
CA GLN A 156 0.13 3.65 -5.78
C GLN A 156 -1.24 4.03 -6.39
N CYS A 157 -1.32 3.95 -7.71
CA CYS A 157 -2.58 3.90 -8.43
C CYS A 157 -3.16 2.48 -8.38
N SER A 158 -4.44 2.35 -8.04
CA SER A 158 -5.12 1.06 -7.94
C SER A 158 -5.31 0.43 -9.32
N ALA A 159 -4.66 -0.70 -9.54
CA ALA A 159 -4.81 -1.48 -10.75
C ALA A 159 -5.92 -2.53 -10.62
N GLY A 160 -6.58 -2.83 -11.74
CA GLY A 160 -7.49 -3.94 -11.91
C GLY A 160 -6.87 -5.08 -12.71
N SER A 161 -7.72 -6.00 -13.13
CA SER A 161 -7.40 -7.08 -14.05
C SER A 161 -8.43 -7.15 -15.17
N CYS A 162 -7.97 -7.41 -16.40
CA CYS A 162 -8.85 -7.53 -17.55
C CYS A 162 -9.67 -8.83 -17.50
N ILE A 163 -10.98 -8.70 -17.74
CA ILE A 163 -11.89 -9.79 -18.07
C ILE A 163 -12.31 -9.64 -19.52
N CYS A 164 -11.97 -10.66 -20.30
CA CYS A 164 -12.49 -10.97 -21.62
C CYS A 164 -13.59 -12.05 -21.44
#